data_AF-C0NSU6-F1
#
_entry.id   AF-C0NSU6-F1
#
_cell.length_a   1.000
_cell.length_b   1.000
_cell.length_c   1.000
_cell.angle_alpha   90.00
_cell.angle_beta   90.00
_cell.angle_gamma   90.00
#
_symmetry.space_group_name_H-M   'P 1'
#
loop_
_entity.id
_entity.type
_entity.pdbx_description
1 polymer ?
#
loop_
_entity_poly.entity_id
_entity_poly.type
_entity_poly.pdbx_seq_one_letter_code
_entity_poly.pdbx_strand_id
1 'polypeptide(L)'
;MQGNRTIYKAHQKYGPIVRLEPSEISVNCVDGGIRTVYAGGFEKRDWYPRVFGAYGYHVLNGGDQTPFGAQTYSKFYLQASPHMAAISQAIICRHLLPVLQQNIQFQANVEVHGLINAIAMDFVPAYIFGLASGTNFLEDIPTARDWFRVYQSRKPFEFFYQVPRMTYLAKMLKIPLISKWSDKANQVMENWGLEMIDYAEKFLASTDPACEPVSLKQQRLELACEMLTILPLIMKLALLPLLIFTGSYRGILICRESFEELETLSPKIIAQSVPEIPTELPHPKAIDALPLLGAIVMETLRLHSPIPGIQPPITPAPSTTLAGYDDFKFLGKLE
;
A
#
# COMPACT_ATOMS: atom_id res chain seq x y z
N MET A 1 14.34 13.31 12.98
CA MET A 1 13.69 14.64 12.84
C MET A 1 14.65 15.81 12.72
N GLN A 2 15.89 15.77 13.25
CA GLN A 2 16.83 16.91 13.13
C GLN A 2 17.14 17.28 11.67
N GLY A 3 17.33 16.29 10.78
CA GLY A 3 17.59 16.53 9.35
C GLY A 3 16.55 17.43 8.68
N ASN A 4 15.26 17.14 8.88
CA ASN A 4 14.18 17.95 8.31
C ASN A 4 14.19 19.40 8.81
N ARG A 5 14.57 19.66 10.08
CA ARG A 5 14.65 21.03 10.61
C ARG A 5 15.77 21.83 9.95
N THR A 6 16.92 21.21 9.69
CA THR A 6 18.05 21.85 9.01
C THR A 6 17.73 22.15 7.55
N ILE A 7 17.17 21.17 6.82
CA ILE A 7 16.75 21.33 5.42
C ILE A 7 15.67 22.41 5.30
N TYR A 8 14.68 22.42 6.20
CA TYR A 8 13.65 23.45 6.22
C TYR A 8 14.23 24.86 6.45
N LYS A 9 15.15 25.03 7.40
CA LYS A 9 15.85 26.31 7.62
C LYS A 9 16.66 26.74 6.39
N ALA A 10 17.27 25.78 5.68
CA ALA A 10 17.99 26.07 4.44
C ALA A 10 17.03 26.59 3.36
N HIS A 11 15.86 25.97 3.20
CA HIS A 11 14.83 26.47 2.29
C HIS A 11 14.31 27.86 2.65
N GLN A 12 14.10 28.13 3.95
CA GLN A 12 13.71 29.47 4.41
C GLN A 12 14.77 30.53 4.06
N LYS A 13 16.05 30.16 4.01
CA LYS A 13 17.17 31.09 3.77
C LYS A 13 17.55 31.23 2.28
N TYR A 14 17.55 30.13 1.55
CA TYR A 14 18.13 30.06 0.20
C TYR A 14 17.08 29.89 -0.90
N GLY A 15 15.82 29.63 -0.55
CA GLY A 15 14.71 29.55 -1.48
C GLY A 15 14.23 28.12 -1.78
N PRO A 16 13.46 27.94 -2.87
CA PRO A 16 12.72 26.72 -3.13
C PRO A 16 13.61 25.53 -3.50
N ILE A 17 14.85 25.76 -3.96
CA ILE A 17 15.81 24.71 -4.30
C ILE A 17 17.07 24.89 -3.46
N VAL A 18 17.51 23.81 -2.82
CA VAL A 18 18.74 23.76 -2.03
C VAL A 18 19.53 22.53 -2.45
N ARG A 19 20.80 22.70 -2.81
CA ARG A 19 21.71 21.57 -3.04
C ARG A 19 22.20 21.02 -1.69
N LEU A 20 21.92 19.74 -1.42
CA LEU A 20 22.29 19.09 -0.16
C LEU A 20 23.66 18.39 -0.23
N GLU A 21 23.95 17.76 -1.37
CA GLU A 21 25.25 17.13 -1.69
C GLU A 21 25.56 17.33 -3.18
N PRO A 22 26.73 16.92 -3.72
CA PRO A 22 27.04 17.07 -5.14
C PRO A 22 25.96 16.52 -6.07
N SER A 23 25.31 15.41 -5.71
CA SER A 23 24.31 14.70 -6.51
C SER A 23 22.86 14.79 -6.01
N GLU A 24 22.56 15.66 -5.03
CA GLU A 24 21.23 15.75 -4.42
C GLU A 24 20.79 17.20 -4.29
N ILE A 25 19.55 17.43 -4.72
CA ILE A 25 18.84 18.69 -4.52
C ILE A 25 17.58 18.40 -3.71
N SER A 26 17.26 19.32 -2.80
CA SER A 26 15.98 19.40 -2.12
C SER A 26 15.13 20.46 -2.79
N VAL A 27 13.86 20.15 -3.01
CA VAL A 27 12.87 21.03 -3.66
C VAL A 27 11.70 21.25 -2.71
N ASN A 28 11.36 22.50 -2.42
CA ASN A 28 10.30 22.91 -1.51
C ASN A 28 9.38 23.97 -2.14
N CYS A 29 8.86 23.67 -3.33
CA CYS A 29 7.76 24.38 -3.95
C CYS A 29 6.81 23.37 -4.61
N VAL A 30 5.50 23.64 -4.59
CA VAL A 30 4.51 22.69 -5.11
C VAL A 30 4.54 22.70 -6.64
N ASP A 31 4.19 23.84 -7.23
CA ASP A 31 4.16 24.02 -8.68
C ASP A 31 5.57 24.26 -9.22
N GLY A 32 5.89 23.60 -10.34
CA GLY A 32 7.23 23.55 -10.91
C GLY A 32 8.25 22.73 -10.10
N GLY A 33 7.90 22.24 -8.90
CA GLY A 33 8.80 21.49 -8.02
C GLY A 33 8.26 20.09 -7.71
N ILE A 34 7.66 19.92 -6.52
CA ILE A 34 7.15 18.64 -6.02
C ILE A 34 6.22 17.98 -7.03
N ARG A 35 5.31 18.74 -7.67
CA ARG A 35 4.40 18.20 -8.70
C ARG A 35 5.17 17.68 -9.92
N THR A 36 6.15 18.43 -10.42
CA THR A 36 7.01 18.00 -11.54
C THR A 36 7.80 16.75 -11.20
N VAL A 37 8.36 16.68 -9.98
CA VAL A 37 9.20 15.57 -9.54
C VAL A 37 8.39 14.29 -9.29
N TYR A 38 7.31 14.36 -8.51
CA TYR A 38 6.58 13.17 -8.08
C TYR A 38 5.40 12.79 -8.98
N ALA A 39 4.77 13.76 -9.65
CA ALA A 39 3.68 13.49 -10.60
C ALA A 39 4.17 13.46 -12.06
N GLY A 40 5.36 13.99 -12.35
CA GLY A 40 5.96 13.97 -13.70
C GLY A 40 6.72 12.70 -14.04
N GLY A 41 6.61 11.63 -13.23
CA GLY A 41 7.16 10.32 -13.58
C GLY A 41 8.68 10.19 -13.45
N PHE A 42 9.33 10.95 -12.57
CA PHE A 42 10.77 10.78 -12.35
C PHE A 42 11.07 9.39 -11.79
N GLU A 43 12.11 8.75 -12.30
CA GLU A 43 12.45 7.37 -11.95
C GLU A 43 12.87 7.24 -10.48
N LYS A 44 12.61 6.08 -9.89
CA LYS A 44 13.09 5.76 -8.55
C LYS A 44 14.57 5.34 -8.62
N ARG A 45 15.34 5.64 -7.58
CA ARG A 45 16.75 5.18 -7.43
C ARG A 45 16.82 3.65 -7.33
N ASP A 46 17.94 3.06 -7.75
CA ASP A 46 18.18 1.61 -7.81
C ASP A 46 17.91 0.83 -6.50
N TRP A 47 17.93 1.49 -5.35
CA TRP A 47 17.60 0.84 -4.08
C TRP A 47 16.12 0.42 -4.02
N TYR A 48 15.23 1.18 -4.67
CA TYR A 48 13.80 0.95 -4.66
C TYR A 48 13.41 -0.39 -5.28
N PRO A 49 13.82 -0.72 -6.54
CA PRO A 49 13.61 -2.06 -7.10
C PRO A 49 14.17 -3.18 -6.22
N ARG A 50 15.32 -2.99 -5.57
CA ARG A 50 15.92 -4.03 -4.71
C ARG A 50 15.09 -4.33 -3.46
N VAL A 51 14.35 -3.34 -2.94
CA VAL A 51 13.52 -3.49 -1.74
C VAL A 51 12.10 -3.91 -2.08
N PHE A 52 11.56 -3.40 -3.20
CA PHE A 52 10.18 -3.59 -3.64
C PHE A 52 10.06 -4.44 -4.91
N GLY A 53 11.03 -5.33 -5.12
CA GLY A 53 11.03 -6.32 -6.20
C GLY A 53 10.91 -7.73 -5.66
N ALA A 54 10.27 -8.59 -6.44
CA ALA A 54 10.15 -10.02 -6.16
C ALA A 54 10.20 -10.80 -7.49
N TYR A 55 10.67 -12.04 -7.46
CA TYR A 55 10.83 -12.90 -8.65
C TYR A 55 11.65 -12.28 -9.80
N GLY A 56 12.45 -11.24 -9.53
CA GLY A 56 13.19 -10.49 -10.55
C GLY A 56 12.41 -9.36 -11.25
N TYR A 57 11.16 -9.10 -10.83
CA TYR A 57 10.30 -8.04 -11.36
C TYR A 57 10.14 -6.88 -10.37
N HIS A 58 9.68 -5.72 -10.88
CA HIS A 58 9.45 -4.50 -10.09
C HIS A 58 8.18 -3.80 -10.59
N VAL A 59 7.18 -3.63 -9.73
CA VAL A 59 5.83 -3.20 -10.19
C VAL A 59 5.56 -1.69 -9.99
N LEU A 60 6.28 -1.05 -9.07
CA LEU A 60 6.04 0.35 -8.67
C LEU A 60 7.14 1.34 -9.12
N ASN A 61 8.03 0.93 -10.02
CA ASN A 61 9.00 1.84 -10.64
C ASN A 61 8.31 2.47 -11.85
N GLY A 62 7.89 3.73 -11.78
CA GLY A 62 7.19 4.47 -12.85
C GLY A 62 7.90 4.61 -14.21
N GLY A 63 8.80 3.72 -14.59
CA GLY A 63 9.40 3.61 -15.92
C GLY A 63 8.74 2.51 -16.77
N ASP A 64 9.32 2.24 -17.94
CA ASP A 64 8.78 1.35 -18.98
C ASP A 64 8.39 -0.06 -18.53
N GLN A 65 8.95 -0.50 -17.39
CA GLN A 65 8.69 -1.82 -16.81
C GLN A 65 7.62 -1.80 -15.71
N THR A 66 6.89 -0.70 -15.47
CA THR A 66 5.61 -0.81 -14.73
C THR A 66 4.74 -1.78 -15.51
N PRO A 67 4.49 -3.02 -15.02
CA PRO A 67 3.68 -3.97 -15.77
C PRO A 67 2.23 -3.48 -15.91
N PHE A 68 1.86 -2.46 -15.14
CA PHE A 68 0.51 -1.98 -15.01
C PHE A 68 0.16 -0.83 -15.94
N GLY A 69 -1.01 -0.98 -16.57
CA GLY A 69 -1.85 0.17 -16.83
C GLY A 69 -2.24 0.77 -15.48
N ALA A 70 -1.59 1.86 -15.06
CA ALA A 70 -1.95 2.66 -13.88
C ALA A 70 -3.46 2.97 -13.77
N GLN A 71 -4.19 2.79 -14.89
CA GLN A 71 -5.64 2.84 -15.00
C GLN A 71 -6.39 1.83 -14.11
N THR A 72 -5.96 0.58 -13.94
CA THR A 72 -6.73 -0.43 -13.17
C THR A 72 -6.71 -0.18 -11.67
N TYR A 73 -5.70 0.54 -11.17
CA TYR A 73 -5.67 1.02 -9.77
C TYR A 73 -6.14 2.46 -9.62
N SER A 74 -6.55 3.10 -10.72
CA SER A 74 -7.08 4.45 -10.61
C SER A 74 -8.35 4.44 -9.76
N LYS A 75 -8.50 5.49 -8.94
CA LYS A 75 -9.68 5.68 -8.08
C LYS A 75 -10.99 5.50 -8.88
N PHE A 76 -11.08 6.13 -10.05
CA PHE A 76 -12.28 6.05 -10.89
C PHE A 76 -12.57 4.63 -11.40
N TYR A 77 -11.53 3.86 -11.77
CA TYR A 77 -11.70 2.48 -12.19
C TYR A 77 -12.19 1.61 -11.03
N LEU A 78 -11.54 1.71 -9.87
CA LEU A 78 -11.93 0.93 -8.67
C LEU A 78 -13.36 1.23 -8.23
N GLN A 79 -13.77 2.50 -8.23
CA GLN A 79 -15.14 2.90 -7.88
C GLN A 79 -16.20 2.38 -8.85
N ALA A 80 -15.86 2.16 -10.12
CA ALA A 80 -16.77 1.68 -11.15
C ALA A 80 -16.64 0.17 -11.42
N SER A 81 -15.67 -0.50 -10.77
CA SER A 81 -15.34 -1.90 -11.07
C SER A 81 -16.38 -2.84 -10.47
N PRO A 82 -17.02 -3.71 -11.29
CA PRO A 82 -17.92 -4.73 -10.78
C PRO A 82 -17.20 -5.76 -9.91
N HIS A 83 -15.90 -6.01 -10.16
CA HIS A 83 -15.09 -6.94 -9.38
C HIS A 83 -14.87 -6.37 -7.97
N MET A 84 -14.47 -5.10 -7.89
CA MET A 84 -14.30 -4.41 -6.60
C MET A 84 -15.61 -4.33 -5.82
N ALA A 85 -16.74 -4.11 -6.49
CA ALA A 85 -18.05 -4.11 -5.85
C ALA A 85 -18.41 -5.48 -5.25
N ALA A 86 -18.22 -6.56 -6.01
CA ALA A 86 -18.48 -7.93 -5.56
C ALA A 86 -17.56 -8.34 -4.39
N ILE A 87 -16.26 -8.02 -4.49
CA ILE A 87 -15.27 -8.27 -3.44
C ILE A 87 -15.60 -7.48 -2.17
N SER A 88 -15.93 -6.19 -2.31
CA SER A 88 -16.30 -5.33 -1.17
C SER A 88 -17.54 -5.87 -0.47
N GLN A 89 -18.55 -6.29 -1.24
CA GLN A 89 -19.76 -6.89 -0.70
C GLN A 89 -19.46 -8.18 0.08
N ALA A 90 -18.59 -9.04 -0.43
CA ALA A 90 -18.22 -10.28 0.25
C ALA A 90 -17.42 -9.99 1.53
N ILE A 91 -16.30 -9.27 1.42
CA ILE A 91 -15.38 -9.07 2.55
C ILE A 91 -16.01 -8.19 3.64
N ILE A 92 -16.66 -7.08 3.27
CA ILE A 92 -17.24 -6.17 4.27
C ILE A 92 -18.47 -6.83 4.90
N CYS A 93 -19.45 -7.21 4.09
CA CYS A 93 -20.75 -7.61 4.63
C CYS A 93 -20.76 -9.05 5.16
N ARG A 94 -20.01 -9.98 4.55
CA ARG A 94 -20.03 -11.40 4.94
C ARG A 94 -18.94 -11.78 5.93
N HIS A 95 -17.80 -11.09 5.95
CA HIS A 95 -16.68 -11.46 6.84
C HIS A 95 -16.47 -10.41 7.94
N LEU A 96 -16.27 -9.13 7.59
CA LEU A 96 -15.91 -8.08 8.55
C LEU A 96 -17.06 -7.71 9.49
N LEU A 97 -18.26 -7.40 8.97
CA LEU A 97 -19.39 -6.99 9.80
C LEU A 97 -19.80 -8.07 10.82
N PRO A 98 -19.87 -9.37 10.45
CA PRO A 98 -20.13 -10.44 11.42
C PRO A 98 -19.07 -10.55 12.51
N VAL A 99 -17.77 -10.43 12.17
CA VAL A 99 -16.69 -10.43 13.17
C VAL A 99 -16.87 -9.28 14.16
N LEU A 100 -17.21 -8.08 13.69
CA LEU A 100 -17.46 -6.92 14.56
C LEU A 100 -18.72 -7.12 15.43
N GLN A 101 -19.81 -7.63 14.86
CA GLN A 101 -21.04 -7.94 15.61
C GLN A 101 -20.77 -8.96 16.72
N GLN A 102 -20.01 -10.01 16.42
CA GLN A 102 -19.63 -11.04 17.39
C GLN A 102 -18.87 -10.41 18.56
N ASN A 103 -17.87 -9.58 18.29
CA ASN A 103 -17.10 -8.90 19.33
C ASN A 103 -17.97 -7.95 20.17
N ILE A 104 -18.94 -7.25 19.55
CA ILE A 104 -19.92 -6.41 20.27
C ILE A 104 -20.77 -7.27 21.21
N GLN A 105 -21.32 -8.39 20.71
CA GLN A 105 -22.18 -9.28 21.51
C GLN A 105 -21.45 -9.88 22.71
N PHE A 106 -20.20 -10.30 22.53
CA PHE A 106 -19.37 -10.86 23.60
C PHE A 106 -18.67 -9.79 24.44
N GLN A 107 -18.87 -8.49 24.15
CA GLN A 107 -18.14 -7.38 24.76
C GLN A 107 -16.61 -7.60 24.75
N ALA A 108 -16.12 -8.20 23.67
CA ALA A 108 -14.73 -8.54 23.49
C ALA A 108 -13.94 -7.36 22.91
N ASN A 109 -12.67 -7.27 23.29
CA ASN A 109 -11.76 -6.27 22.71
C ASN A 109 -11.34 -6.71 21.31
N VAL A 110 -11.33 -5.76 20.37
CA VAL A 110 -10.87 -5.99 19.00
C VAL A 110 -9.43 -5.49 18.85
N GLU A 111 -8.55 -6.37 18.40
CA GLU A 111 -7.18 -6.00 18.04
C GLU A 111 -7.18 -5.38 16.63
N VAL A 112 -7.27 -4.06 16.57
CA VAL A 112 -7.50 -3.29 15.35
C VAL A 112 -6.37 -3.44 14.33
N HIS A 113 -5.11 -3.58 14.76
CA HIS A 113 -3.99 -3.70 13.83
C HIS A 113 -4.02 -5.04 13.08
N GLY A 114 -4.26 -6.14 13.78
CA GLY A 114 -4.44 -7.47 13.20
C GLY A 114 -5.66 -7.55 12.30
N LEU A 115 -6.79 -6.95 12.73
CA LEU A 115 -8.00 -6.88 11.91
C LEU A 115 -7.75 -6.14 10.59
N ILE A 116 -7.10 -4.96 10.62
CA ILE A 116 -6.82 -4.17 9.41
C ILE A 116 -5.86 -4.91 8.48
N ASN A 117 -4.85 -5.55 9.04
CA ASN A 117 -3.95 -6.37 8.25
C ASN A 117 -4.70 -7.53 7.58
N ALA A 118 -5.62 -8.19 8.28
CA ALA A 118 -6.47 -9.22 7.69
C ALA A 118 -7.37 -8.67 6.58
N ILE A 119 -8.00 -7.50 6.78
CA ILE A 119 -8.78 -6.82 5.72
C ILE A 119 -7.91 -6.58 4.48
N ALA A 120 -6.70 -6.03 4.66
CA ALA A 120 -5.79 -5.77 3.55
C ALA A 120 -5.37 -7.06 2.83
N MET A 121 -5.09 -8.13 3.59
CA MET A 121 -4.77 -9.45 3.04
C MET A 121 -5.95 -10.06 2.28
N ASP A 122 -7.19 -9.84 2.71
CA ASP A 122 -8.33 -10.41 2.00
C ASP A 122 -8.65 -9.62 0.73
N PHE A 123 -8.56 -8.28 0.77
CA PHE A 123 -8.86 -7.43 -0.39
C PHE A 123 -7.85 -7.53 -1.52
N VAL A 124 -6.54 -7.53 -1.23
CA VAL A 124 -5.50 -7.42 -2.27
C VAL A 124 -5.43 -8.69 -3.12
N PRO A 125 -5.12 -9.86 -2.55
CA PRO A 125 -5.45 -11.18 -3.08
C PRO A 125 -6.75 -11.30 -3.86
N ALA A 126 -7.90 -10.94 -3.27
CA ALA A 126 -9.18 -11.09 -3.95
C ALA A 126 -9.28 -10.21 -5.20
N TYR A 127 -8.73 -8.99 -5.17
CA TYR A 127 -8.73 -8.11 -6.34
C TYR A 127 -7.82 -8.61 -7.45
N ILE A 128 -6.66 -9.14 -7.10
CA ILE A 128 -5.66 -9.58 -8.08
C ILE A 128 -6.05 -10.94 -8.68
N PHE A 129 -6.49 -11.89 -7.85
CA PHE A 129 -6.66 -13.30 -8.19
C PHE A 129 -8.11 -13.79 -8.19
N GLY A 130 -9.06 -12.93 -7.85
CA GLY A 130 -10.45 -13.31 -7.58
C GLY A 130 -10.66 -13.75 -6.13
N LEU A 131 -11.87 -13.56 -5.62
CA LEU A 131 -12.28 -13.87 -4.24
C LEU A 131 -12.05 -15.34 -3.88
N ALA A 132 -12.33 -16.27 -4.80
CA ALA A 132 -12.14 -17.70 -4.58
C ALA A 132 -10.65 -18.07 -4.35
N SER A 133 -9.74 -17.32 -4.97
CA SER A 133 -8.29 -17.50 -4.88
C SER A 133 -7.65 -16.62 -3.81
N GLY A 134 -8.45 -15.75 -3.19
CA GLY A 134 -8.01 -14.82 -2.16
C GLY A 134 -7.78 -15.50 -0.81
N THR A 135 -7.42 -14.70 0.19
CA THR A 135 -7.38 -15.17 1.58
C THR A 135 -8.71 -14.91 2.28
N ASN A 136 -8.90 -15.56 3.43
CA ASN A 136 -9.96 -15.28 4.38
C ASN A 136 -9.38 -15.13 5.79
N PHE A 137 -8.41 -14.22 5.95
CA PHE A 137 -7.70 -13.97 7.20
C PHE A 137 -8.56 -13.30 8.26
N LEU A 138 -9.68 -12.68 7.86
CA LEU A 138 -10.68 -12.17 8.80
C LEU A 138 -11.28 -13.30 9.66
N GLU A 139 -11.52 -14.47 9.07
CA GLU A 139 -12.08 -15.64 9.76
C GLU A 139 -11.00 -16.68 10.15
N ASP A 140 -10.01 -16.91 9.29
CA ASP A 140 -8.88 -17.82 9.51
C ASP A 140 -7.71 -17.13 10.26
N ILE A 141 -7.98 -16.78 11.51
CA ILE A 141 -7.03 -16.11 12.41
C ILE A 141 -5.72 -16.89 12.60
N PRO A 142 -5.72 -18.24 12.74
CA PRO A 142 -4.47 -19.01 12.87
C PRO A 142 -3.56 -18.86 11.66
N THR A 143 -4.08 -19.03 10.45
CA THR A 143 -3.29 -18.88 9.21
C THR A 143 -2.81 -17.44 9.04
N ALA A 144 -3.68 -16.46 9.32
CA ALA A 144 -3.30 -15.05 9.30
C ALA A 144 -2.13 -14.76 10.24
N ARG A 145 -2.18 -15.27 11.47
CA ARG A 145 -1.12 -15.09 12.48
C ARG A 145 0.20 -15.73 12.05
N ASP A 146 0.16 -16.93 11.48
CA ASP A 146 1.36 -17.60 10.99
C ASP A 146 1.98 -16.84 9.81
N TRP A 147 1.15 -16.39 8.87
CA TRP A 147 1.60 -15.58 7.74
C TRP A 147 2.23 -14.26 8.21
N PHE A 148 1.58 -13.51 9.11
CA PHE A 148 2.12 -12.26 9.63
C PHE A 148 3.42 -12.45 10.41
N ARG A 149 3.60 -13.59 11.09
CA ARG A 149 4.86 -13.93 11.78
C ARG A 149 5.99 -14.11 10.77
N VAL A 150 5.74 -14.85 9.69
CA VAL A 150 6.69 -15.04 8.60
C VAL A 150 7.02 -13.69 7.95
N TYR A 151 6.01 -12.88 7.64
CA TYR A 151 6.18 -11.55 7.07
C TYR A 151 7.04 -10.63 7.96
N GLN A 152 6.74 -10.55 9.27
CA GLN A 152 7.44 -9.70 10.23
C GLN A 152 8.88 -10.17 10.50
N SER A 153 9.15 -11.48 10.40
CA SER A 153 10.50 -12.03 10.63
C SER A 153 11.58 -11.46 9.69
N ARG A 154 11.16 -10.90 8.55
CA ARG A 154 12.05 -10.26 7.56
C ARG A 154 12.45 -8.83 7.93
N LYS A 155 11.62 -8.12 8.71
CA LYS A 155 11.76 -6.67 8.94
C LYS A 155 13.10 -6.24 9.53
N PRO A 156 13.72 -6.97 10.47
CA PRO A 156 15.05 -6.62 10.97
C PRO A 156 16.14 -6.62 9.89
N PHE A 157 15.93 -7.30 8.76
CA PHE A 157 16.90 -7.45 7.69
C PHE A 157 16.62 -6.56 6.47
N GLU A 158 15.52 -5.81 6.46
CA GLU A 158 15.06 -5.00 5.31
C GLU A 158 16.11 -3.96 4.89
N PHE A 159 16.86 -3.41 5.85
CA PHE A 159 17.95 -2.46 5.60
C PHE A 159 19.06 -3.05 4.70
N PHE A 160 19.38 -4.34 4.86
CA PHE A 160 20.52 -4.94 4.15
C PHE A 160 20.29 -5.03 2.63
N TYR A 161 19.03 -5.04 2.17
CA TYR A 161 18.70 -4.97 0.74
C TYR A 161 19.02 -3.60 0.11
N GLN A 162 19.18 -2.55 0.92
CA GLN A 162 19.55 -1.21 0.45
C GLN A 162 21.06 -1.06 0.22
N VAL A 163 21.88 -1.93 0.83
CA VAL A 163 23.35 -1.86 0.83
C VAL A 163 24.00 -3.10 0.19
N PRO A 164 23.79 -3.34 -1.13
CA PRO A 164 24.19 -4.58 -1.80
C PRO A 164 25.69 -4.85 -1.79
N ARG A 165 26.53 -3.81 -1.80
CA ARG A 165 27.99 -3.97 -1.73
C ARG A 165 28.41 -4.58 -0.38
N MET A 166 27.78 -4.15 0.72
CA MET A 166 28.06 -4.65 2.05
C MET A 166 27.58 -6.10 2.22
N THR A 167 26.39 -6.42 1.72
CA THR A 167 25.87 -7.80 1.78
C THR A 167 26.66 -8.75 0.89
N TYR A 168 27.12 -8.30 -0.28
CA TYR A 168 28.02 -9.07 -1.13
C TYR A 168 29.34 -9.38 -0.43
N LEU A 169 30.00 -8.37 0.16
CA LEU A 169 31.23 -8.56 0.93
C LEU A 169 31.02 -9.49 2.12
N ALA A 170 29.94 -9.31 2.88
CA ALA A 170 29.63 -10.20 3.99
C ALA A 170 29.39 -11.64 3.54
N LYS A 171 28.68 -11.86 2.43
CA LYS A 171 28.49 -13.19 1.83
C LYS A 171 29.81 -13.81 1.39
N MET A 172 30.69 -13.03 0.76
CA MET A 172 32.05 -13.46 0.38
C MET A 172 32.87 -13.86 1.62
N LEU A 173 32.75 -13.10 2.71
CA LEU A 173 33.40 -13.36 4.00
C LEU A 173 32.65 -14.39 4.88
N LYS A 174 31.56 -14.99 4.38
CA LYS A 174 30.69 -15.94 5.10
C LYS A 174 30.11 -15.38 6.42
N ILE A 175 29.92 -14.07 6.51
CA ILE A 175 29.27 -13.38 7.62
C ILE A 175 27.76 -13.31 7.33
N PRO A 176 26.89 -13.96 8.14
CA PRO A 176 25.45 -14.00 7.89
C PRO A 176 24.78 -12.71 8.36
N LEU A 177 24.94 -11.61 7.60
CA LEU A 177 24.21 -10.36 7.88
C LEU A 177 22.69 -10.53 7.76
N ILE A 178 22.26 -11.32 6.77
CA ILE A 178 20.87 -11.73 6.60
C ILE A 178 20.76 -13.14 7.17
N SER A 179 19.85 -13.31 8.12
CA SER A 179 19.60 -14.62 8.73
C SER A 179 18.98 -15.58 7.74
N LYS A 180 19.37 -16.87 7.80
CA LYS A 180 18.75 -17.95 7.00
C LYS A 180 17.23 -18.05 7.22
N TRP A 181 16.75 -17.62 8.38
CA TRP A 181 15.32 -17.54 8.67
C TRP A 181 14.59 -16.52 7.78
N SER A 182 15.25 -15.41 7.44
CA SER A 182 14.72 -14.38 6.53
C SER A 182 14.64 -14.92 5.10
N ASP A 183 15.67 -15.64 4.65
CA ASP A 183 15.67 -16.28 3.33
C ASP A 183 14.55 -17.32 3.21
N LYS A 184 14.39 -18.15 4.25
CA LYS A 184 13.28 -19.11 4.33
C LYS A 184 11.92 -18.39 4.32
N ALA A 185 11.79 -17.28 5.03
CA ALA A 185 10.55 -16.50 5.03
C ALA A 185 10.23 -15.96 3.63
N ASN A 186 11.22 -15.41 2.91
CA ASN A 186 11.03 -14.99 1.52
C ASN A 186 10.54 -16.13 0.64
N GLN A 187 11.17 -17.31 0.72
CA GLN A 187 10.75 -18.49 -0.05
C GLN A 187 9.31 -18.92 0.28
N VAL A 188 8.91 -18.88 1.56
CA VAL A 188 7.54 -19.22 1.96
C VAL A 188 6.53 -18.25 1.32
N MET A 189 6.80 -16.94 1.32
CA MET A 189 5.91 -15.96 0.69
C MET A 189 5.94 -16.03 -0.83
N GLU A 190 7.08 -16.37 -1.44
CA GLU A 190 7.19 -16.56 -2.87
C GLU A 190 6.38 -17.79 -3.32
N ASN A 191 6.52 -18.92 -2.63
CA ASN A 191 5.73 -20.11 -2.92
C ASN A 191 4.24 -19.85 -2.72
N TRP A 192 3.86 -19.15 -1.64
CA TRP A 192 2.47 -18.77 -1.40
C TRP A 192 1.88 -17.92 -2.55
N GLY A 193 2.65 -16.97 -3.08
CA GLY A 193 2.22 -16.18 -4.25
C GLY A 193 2.03 -17.01 -5.51
N LEU A 194 2.87 -18.03 -5.73
CA LEU A 194 2.73 -18.96 -6.85
C LEU A 194 1.50 -19.88 -6.71
N GLU A 195 1.26 -20.39 -5.51
CA GLU A 195 0.10 -21.24 -5.20
C GLU A 195 -1.23 -20.50 -5.46
N MET A 196 -1.29 -19.21 -5.14
CA MET A 196 -2.46 -18.38 -5.43
C MET A 196 -2.71 -18.21 -6.93
N ILE A 197 -1.65 -18.06 -7.73
CA ILE A 197 -1.77 -18.02 -9.20
C ILE A 197 -2.28 -19.36 -9.72
N ASP A 198 -1.71 -20.48 -9.25
CA ASP A 198 -2.14 -21.83 -9.65
C ASP A 198 -3.63 -22.08 -9.34
N TYR A 199 -4.13 -21.48 -8.26
CA TYR A 199 -5.53 -21.54 -7.93
C TYR A 199 -6.39 -20.60 -8.82
N ALA A 200 -5.93 -19.36 -9.05
CA ALA A 200 -6.61 -18.39 -9.91
C ALA A 200 -6.76 -18.88 -11.36
N GLU A 201 -5.78 -19.63 -11.87
CA GLU A 201 -5.84 -20.24 -13.20
C GLU A 201 -6.95 -21.29 -13.38
N LYS A 202 -7.57 -21.74 -12.29
CA LYS A 202 -8.76 -22.61 -12.37
C LYS A 202 -10.03 -21.84 -12.70
N PHE A 203 -10.02 -20.52 -12.49
CA PHE A 203 -11.17 -19.64 -12.66
C PHE A 203 -11.06 -18.73 -13.88
N LEU A 204 -10.11 -18.97 -14.80
CA LEU A 204 -9.92 -18.14 -16.00
C LEU A 204 -11.13 -18.08 -16.93
N ALA A 205 -11.88 -19.18 -16.97
CA ALA A 205 -13.10 -19.27 -17.78
C ALA A 205 -14.34 -18.75 -17.04
N SER A 206 -14.20 -18.31 -15.78
CA SER A 206 -15.30 -17.76 -15.00
C SER A 206 -15.69 -16.39 -15.54
N THR A 207 -17.00 -16.16 -15.66
CA THR A 207 -17.58 -14.85 -15.96
C THR A 207 -18.18 -14.19 -14.71
N ASP A 208 -18.02 -14.81 -13.54
CA ASP A 208 -18.44 -14.24 -12.26
C ASP A 208 -17.41 -13.18 -11.82
N PRO A 209 -17.76 -11.89 -11.72
CA PRO A 209 -16.85 -10.82 -11.30
C PRO A 209 -16.22 -11.04 -9.92
N ALA A 210 -16.83 -11.86 -9.05
CA ALA A 210 -16.23 -12.20 -7.77
C ALA A 210 -15.06 -13.18 -7.92
N CYS A 211 -15.12 -14.09 -8.90
CA CYS A 211 -14.15 -15.16 -9.09
C CYS A 211 -13.18 -14.89 -10.25
N GLU A 212 -13.53 -13.99 -11.17
CA GLU A 212 -12.72 -13.61 -12.32
C GLU A 212 -11.48 -12.82 -11.87
N PRO A 213 -10.26 -13.29 -12.18
CA PRO A 213 -9.04 -12.54 -11.89
C PRO A 213 -8.93 -11.29 -12.78
N VAL A 214 -8.78 -10.11 -12.17
CA VAL A 214 -8.84 -8.80 -12.85
C VAL A 214 -7.73 -8.63 -13.92
N SER A 215 -6.56 -9.24 -13.73
CA SER A 215 -5.32 -8.87 -14.45
C SER A 215 -4.63 -10.02 -15.20
N LEU A 216 -5.40 -10.95 -15.80
CA LEU A 216 -4.79 -12.15 -16.38
C LEU A 216 -3.99 -11.99 -17.68
N LYS A 217 -3.94 -10.79 -18.28
CA LYS A 217 -3.16 -10.60 -19.53
C LYS A 217 -1.65 -10.63 -19.32
N GLN A 218 -1.18 -10.91 -18.10
CA GLN A 218 0.20 -10.78 -17.68
C GLN A 218 0.95 -12.11 -17.50
N GLN A 219 2.28 -12.03 -17.42
CA GLN A 219 3.10 -13.16 -16.99
C GLN A 219 2.86 -13.46 -15.50
N ARG A 220 2.70 -14.75 -15.17
CA ARG A 220 2.44 -15.25 -13.81
C ARG A 220 3.31 -14.60 -12.73
N LEU A 221 4.62 -14.49 -12.97
CA LEU A 221 5.57 -13.97 -11.97
C LEU A 221 5.41 -12.47 -11.69
N GLU A 222 4.95 -11.69 -12.66
CA GLU A 222 4.68 -10.26 -12.47
C GLU A 222 3.52 -10.06 -11.50
N LEU A 223 2.48 -10.88 -11.62
CA LEU A 223 1.28 -10.83 -10.80
C LEU A 223 1.56 -11.19 -9.33
N ALA A 224 2.37 -12.23 -9.10
CA ALA A 224 2.82 -12.55 -7.74
C ALA A 224 3.76 -11.46 -7.18
N CYS A 225 4.66 -10.92 -8.00
CA CYS A 225 5.54 -9.83 -7.59
C CYS A 225 4.74 -8.61 -7.14
N GLU A 226 3.73 -8.28 -7.92
CA GLU A 226 2.81 -7.19 -7.66
C GLU A 226 2.12 -7.34 -6.31
N MET A 227 1.46 -8.49 -6.08
CA MET A 227 0.77 -8.73 -4.82
C MET A 227 1.73 -8.52 -3.65
N LEU A 228 2.91 -9.15 -3.69
CA LEU A 228 3.90 -9.05 -2.61
C LEU A 228 4.46 -7.63 -2.43
N THR A 229 4.35 -6.77 -3.44
CA THR A 229 4.79 -5.37 -3.41
C THR A 229 3.70 -4.41 -2.91
N ILE A 230 2.47 -4.57 -3.40
CA ILE A 230 1.32 -3.72 -3.05
C ILE A 230 0.87 -3.98 -1.61
N LEU A 231 0.88 -5.24 -1.18
CA LEU A 231 0.32 -5.66 0.09
C LEU A 231 0.97 -4.99 1.31
N PRO A 232 2.31 -4.93 1.44
CA PRO A 232 2.98 -4.17 2.50
C PRO A 232 2.61 -2.68 2.53
N LEU A 233 2.37 -2.09 1.35
CA LEU A 233 2.01 -0.69 1.22
C LEU A 233 0.58 -0.45 1.73
N ILE A 234 -0.37 -1.30 1.32
CA ILE A 234 -1.77 -1.19 1.74
C ILE A 234 -1.93 -1.46 3.24
N MET A 235 -1.25 -2.48 3.79
CA MET A 235 -1.26 -2.73 5.24
C MET A 235 -0.84 -1.48 6.04
N LYS A 236 0.19 -0.76 5.58
CA LYS A 236 0.65 0.48 6.24
C LYS A 236 -0.31 1.65 6.04
N LEU A 237 -0.91 1.77 4.86
CA LEU A 237 -1.85 2.85 4.52
C LEU A 237 -3.18 2.71 5.27
N ALA A 238 -3.75 1.50 5.31
CA ALA A 238 -5.03 1.23 5.96
C ALA A 238 -4.98 1.40 7.48
N LEU A 239 -3.82 1.14 8.08
CA LEU A 239 -3.62 1.20 9.53
C LEU A 239 -3.75 2.62 10.09
N LEU A 240 -3.31 3.64 9.34
CA LEU A 240 -3.12 5.00 9.85
C LEU A 240 -4.42 5.76 10.19
N PRO A 241 -5.42 5.84 9.28
CA PRO A 241 -6.68 6.52 9.58
C PRO A 241 -7.41 5.91 10.78
N LEU A 242 -7.45 4.57 10.86
CA LEU A 242 -8.21 3.87 11.89
C LEU A 242 -7.56 3.91 13.27
N LEU A 243 -6.24 3.68 13.37
CA LEU A 243 -5.54 3.78 14.67
C LEU A 243 -5.75 5.15 15.33
N ILE A 244 -5.80 6.21 14.54
CA ILE A 244 -5.96 7.58 15.04
C ILE A 244 -7.42 7.89 15.34
N PHE A 245 -8.35 7.43 14.49
CA PHE A 245 -9.78 7.49 14.75
C PHE A 245 -10.10 6.85 16.12
N THR A 246 -9.47 5.71 16.44
CA THR A 246 -9.68 5.02 17.72
C THR A 246 -8.83 5.56 18.88
N GLY A 247 -7.62 6.07 18.62
CA GLY A 247 -6.58 6.23 19.65
C GLY A 247 -6.44 7.63 20.27
N SER A 248 -7.05 8.66 19.69
CA SER A 248 -6.96 10.03 20.23
C SER A 248 -8.23 10.39 21.02
N TYR A 249 -8.10 11.12 22.13
CA TYR A 249 -9.27 11.75 22.78
C TYR A 249 -10.03 12.68 21.83
N ARG A 250 -9.31 13.31 20.90
CA ARG A 250 -9.91 14.04 19.77
C ARG A 250 -10.68 13.11 18.84
N GLY A 251 -10.18 11.87 18.71
CA GLY A 251 -10.86 10.77 18.04
C GLY A 251 -12.27 10.57 18.57
N ILE A 252 -12.54 10.58 19.89
CA ILE A 252 -13.93 10.38 20.39
C ILE A 252 -14.91 11.47 19.89
N LEU A 253 -14.52 12.74 19.92
CA LEU A 253 -15.36 13.84 19.42
C LEU A 253 -15.53 13.73 17.90
N ILE A 254 -14.42 13.52 17.19
CA ILE A 254 -14.39 13.31 15.75
C ILE A 254 -15.23 12.09 15.38
N CYS A 255 -15.21 11.02 16.17
CA CYS A 255 -15.98 9.80 15.98
C CYS A 255 -17.46 10.13 15.99
N ARG A 256 -17.94 10.90 16.98
CA ARG A 256 -19.36 11.26 17.07
C ARG A 256 -19.82 12.05 15.85
N GLU A 257 -19.11 13.11 15.47
CA GLU A 257 -19.45 13.92 14.28
C GLU A 257 -19.33 13.08 13.00
N SER A 258 -18.35 12.18 12.93
CA SER A 258 -18.19 11.25 11.81
C SER A 258 -19.33 10.24 11.73
N PHE A 259 -19.84 9.75 12.87
CA PHE A 259 -21.02 8.89 12.90
C PHE A 259 -22.24 9.65 12.35
N GLU A 260 -22.46 10.91 12.77
CA GLU A 260 -23.55 11.73 12.25
C GLU A 260 -23.43 11.97 10.73
N GLU A 261 -22.21 12.17 10.21
CA GLU A 261 -21.97 12.28 8.77
C GLU A 261 -22.20 10.94 8.03
N LEU A 262 -21.74 9.81 8.58
CA LEU A 262 -21.95 8.48 7.99
C LEU A 262 -23.44 8.10 7.95
N GLU A 263 -24.24 8.58 8.90
CA GLU A 263 -25.71 8.40 8.91
C GLU A 263 -26.42 9.09 7.73
N THR A 264 -25.76 10.00 7.01
CA THR A 264 -26.28 10.65 5.80
C THR A 264 -26.16 9.78 4.55
N LEU A 265 -25.37 8.70 4.60
CA LEU A 265 -25.19 7.79 3.48
C LEU A 265 -26.49 7.04 3.14
N SER A 266 -26.71 6.83 1.84
CA SER A 266 -27.79 6.02 1.32
C SER A 266 -27.25 5.05 0.26
N PRO A 267 -27.37 3.73 0.46
CA PRO A 267 -27.81 3.03 1.68
C PRO A 267 -26.88 3.21 2.89
N LYS A 268 -27.41 2.97 4.09
CA LYS A 268 -26.64 2.94 5.34
C LYS A 268 -25.90 1.61 5.48
N ILE A 269 -24.66 1.66 5.96
CA ILE A 269 -23.86 0.46 6.26
C ILE A 269 -24.33 -0.10 7.61
N ILE A 270 -25.36 -0.94 7.57
CA ILE A 270 -25.91 -1.59 8.76
C ILE A 270 -25.47 -3.06 8.74
N ALA A 271 -24.78 -3.47 9.80
CA ALA A 271 -24.55 -4.87 10.08
C ALA A 271 -25.92 -5.51 10.42
N GLN A 272 -26.56 -6.14 9.44
CA GLN A 272 -27.86 -6.75 9.63
C GLN A 272 -27.69 -8.04 10.45
N SER A 273 -28.66 -8.32 11.32
CA SER A 273 -28.69 -9.57 12.08
C SER A 273 -29.24 -10.74 11.28
N VAL A 274 -29.93 -10.48 10.17
CA VAL A 274 -30.62 -11.48 9.35
C VAL A 274 -29.79 -11.77 8.10
N PRO A 275 -29.31 -13.02 7.90
CA PRO A 275 -28.45 -13.38 6.77
C PRO A 275 -29.12 -13.25 5.38
N GLU A 276 -30.45 -13.28 5.34
CA GLU A 276 -31.22 -13.40 4.10
C GLU A 276 -31.33 -12.09 3.30
N ILE A 277 -31.19 -10.94 3.96
CA ILE A 277 -31.26 -9.64 3.29
C ILE A 277 -29.81 -9.19 3.04
N PRO A 278 -29.38 -9.02 1.78
CA PRO A 278 -28.04 -8.52 1.49
C PRO A 278 -27.88 -7.10 2.05
N THR A 279 -26.92 -6.87 2.93
CA THR A 279 -26.52 -5.51 3.32
C THR A 279 -26.03 -4.77 2.08
N GLU A 280 -26.82 -3.82 1.58
CA GLU A 280 -26.44 -3.02 0.42
C GLU A 280 -25.39 -1.97 0.83
N LEU A 281 -24.26 -1.94 0.12
CA LEU A 281 -23.20 -0.96 0.36
C LEU A 281 -23.46 0.33 -0.43
N PRO A 282 -23.19 1.51 0.17
CA PRO A 282 -23.27 2.76 -0.56
C PRO A 282 -22.24 2.80 -1.67
N HIS A 283 -22.58 3.50 -2.75
CA HIS A 283 -21.65 3.70 -3.86
C HIS A 283 -20.37 4.38 -3.35
N PRO A 284 -19.16 3.90 -3.68
CA PRO A 284 -17.90 4.44 -3.14
C PRO A 284 -17.73 5.97 -3.28
N LYS A 285 -18.23 6.54 -4.39
CA LYS A 285 -18.28 8.01 -4.58
C LYS A 285 -19.05 8.77 -3.50
N ALA A 286 -20.10 8.19 -2.93
CA ALA A 286 -20.87 8.83 -1.86
C ALA A 286 -20.03 8.92 -0.57
N ILE A 287 -19.23 7.88 -0.28
CA ILE A 287 -18.29 7.87 0.85
C ILE A 287 -17.18 8.90 0.62
N ASP A 288 -16.61 8.96 -0.59
CA ASP A 288 -15.58 9.93 -0.96
C ASP A 288 -16.06 11.39 -0.95
N ALA A 289 -17.38 11.61 -1.05
CA ALA A 289 -17.98 12.93 -1.02
C ALA A 289 -18.22 13.45 0.41
N LEU A 290 -17.99 12.63 1.44
CA LEU A 290 -18.15 13.01 2.84
C LEU A 290 -17.04 13.98 3.28
N PRO A 291 -17.36 15.26 3.55
CA PRO A 291 -16.35 16.29 3.81
C PRO A 291 -15.55 16.07 5.09
N LEU A 292 -16.17 15.66 6.19
CA LEU A 292 -15.49 15.45 7.47
C LEU A 292 -14.61 14.21 7.41
N LEU A 293 -15.12 13.08 6.91
CA LEU A 293 -14.34 11.86 6.68
C LEU A 293 -13.12 12.14 5.77
N GLY A 294 -13.35 12.83 4.64
CA GLY A 294 -12.29 13.23 3.72
C GLY A 294 -11.22 14.11 4.40
N ALA A 295 -11.65 15.09 5.21
CA ALA A 295 -10.74 15.94 5.97
C ALA A 295 -9.92 15.15 7.00
N ILE A 296 -10.54 14.21 7.71
CA ILE A 296 -9.87 13.34 8.69
C ILE A 296 -8.79 12.50 8.01
N VAL A 297 -9.13 11.85 6.89
CA VAL A 297 -8.19 11.03 6.12
C VAL A 297 -7.02 11.88 5.63
N MET A 298 -7.29 13.05 5.03
CA MET A 298 -6.25 13.92 4.49
C MET A 298 -5.35 14.50 5.59
N GLU A 299 -5.90 14.96 6.71
CA GLU A 299 -5.11 15.47 7.83
C GLU A 299 -4.29 14.36 8.50
N THR A 300 -4.84 13.16 8.58
CA THR A 300 -4.11 11.98 9.06
C THR A 300 -2.90 11.68 8.19
N LEU A 301 -3.10 11.62 6.87
CA LEU A 301 -2.02 11.37 5.91
C LEU A 301 -0.97 12.50 5.92
N ARG A 302 -1.37 13.75 6.20
CA ARG A 302 -0.46 14.89 6.33
C ARG A 302 0.43 14.77 7.57
N LEU A 303 -0.13 14.38 8.71
CA LEU A 303 0.60 14.25 9.99
C LEU A 303 1.43 12.98 10.06
N HIS A 304 0.92 11.89 9.50
CA HIS A 304 1.48 10.56 9.62
C HIS A 304 1.67 9.95 8.24
N SER A 305 2.82 10.23 7.62
CA SER A 305 3.14 9.63 6.34
C SER A 305 3.31 8.10 6.48
N PRO A 306 2.58 7.29 5.69
CA PRO A 306 2.66 5.82 5.69
C PRO A 306 4.06 5.26 5.39
N ILE A 307 4.85 6.03 4.64
CA ILE A 307 6.20 5.67 4.27
C ILE A 307 7.14 6.60 5.03
N PRO A 308 7.86 6.09 6.05
CA PRO A 308 8.85 6.89 6.75
C PRO A 308 10.08 7.05 5.85
N GLY A 309 10.27 8.25 5.32
CA GLY A 309 11.50 8.62 4.62
C GLY A 309 11.28 9.24 3.25
N ILE A 310 12.28 10.00 2.81
CA ILE A 310 12.33 10.52 1.45
C ILE A 310 12.57 9.36 0.48
N GLN A 311 11.82 9.34 -0.62
CA GLN A 311 12.08 8.44 -1.74
C GLN A 311 12.66 9.29 -2.89
N PRO A 312 13.96 9.63 -2.84
CA PRO A 312 14.54 10.58 -3.78
C PRO A 312 14.45 9.98 -5.19
N PRO A 313 13.71 10.63 -6.11
CA PRO A 313 13.72 10.22 -7.49
C PRO A 313 14.98 10.71 -8.20
N ILE A 314 15.19 10.19 -9.39
CA ILE A 314 16.29 10.54 -10.29
C ILE A 314 15.80 11.61 -11.27
N THR A 315 16.61 12.66 -11.44
CA THR A 315 16.38 13.65 -12.50
C THR A 315 16.47 12.97 -13.88
N PRO A 316 15.46 13.11 -14.76
CA PRO A 316 15.47 12.48 -16.08
C PRO A 316 16.59 13.06 -16.96
N ALA A 317 17.04 12.28 -17.94
CA ALA A 317 17.96 12.73 -18.99
C ALA A 317 17.16 13.28 -20.19
N PRO A 318 17.66 14.31 -20.92
CA PRO A 318 18.97 14.97 -20.76
C PRO A 318 19.01 16.10 -19.71
N SER A 319 17.95 16.91 -19.61
CA SER A 319 17.78 17.93 -18.57
C SER A 319 16.29 18.24 -18.33
N THR A 320 15.98 18.81 -17.17
CA THR A 320 14.64 19.26 -16.80
C THR A 320 14.68 20.62 -16.13
N THR A 321 13.57 21.35 -16.18
CA THR A 321 13.35 22.57 -15.41
C THR A 321 12.72 22.23 -14.06
N LEU A 322 13.23 22.80 -12.96
CA LEU A 322 12.63 22.69 -11.63
C LEU A 322 12.57 24.07 -10.97
N ALA A 323 11.41 24.41 -10.40
CA ALA A 323 11.11 25.69 -9.78
C ALA A 323 11.48 26.92 -10.65
N GLY A 324 11.41 26.78 -11.97
CA GLY A 324 11.79 27.82 -12.94
C GLY A 324 13.28 27.95 -13.22
N TYR A 325 14.12 27.08 -12.64
CA TYR A 325 15.54 26.98 -13.01
C TYR A 325 15.72 25.87 -14.05
N ASP A 326 16.34 26.22 -15.17
CA ASP A 326 16.61 25.30 -16.27
C ASP A 326 17.90 24.51 -16.07
N ASP A 327 18.12 23.50 -16.93
CA ASP A 327 19.35 22.71 -17.01
C ASP A 327 19.73 21.93 -15.75
N PHE A 328 18.75 21.42 -14.98
CA PHE A 328 19.04 20.34 -14.04
C PHE A 328 19.36 19.08 -14.84
N LYS A 329 20.67 18.81 -14.98
CA LYS A 329 21.18 17.62 -15.65
C LYS A 329 21.15 16.43 -14.70
N PHE A 330 20.94 15.25 -15.28
CA PHE A 330 21.21 13.99 -14.63
C PHE A 330 22.69 13.95 -14.23
N LEU A 331 22.99 14.08 -12.93
CA LEU A 331 24.28 13.66 -12.37
C LEU A 331 24.27 12.13 -12.25
N GLY A 332 24.11 11.49 -13.39
CA GLY A 332 24.13 10.05 -13.54
C GLY A 332 25.50 9.53 -13.20
N LYS A 333 25.60 8.78 -12.11
CA LYS A 333 26.79 8.01 -11.73
C LYS A 333 28.07 8.85 -11.73
N LEU A 334 28.36 9.51 -10.61
CA LEU A 334 29.76 9.59 -10.22
C LEU A 334 30.21 8.13 -10.09
N GLU A 335 31.09 7.69 -11.00
CA GLU A 335 31.74 6.38 -11.02
C GLU A 335 32.42 6.05 -9.68
#